data_AF-A0A957AXG1-F1
#
_entry.id   AF-A0A957AXG1-F1
#
_cell.length_a   1.000
_cell.length_b   1.000
_cell.length_c   1.000
_cell.angle_alpha   90.00
_cell.angle_beta   90.00
_cell.angle_gamma   90.00
#
_symmetry.space_group_name_H-M   'P 1'
#
loop_
_entity.id
_entity.type
_entity.pdbx_description
1 polymer ?
#
loop_
_entity_poly.entity_id
_entity_poly.type
_entity_poly.pdbx_seq_one_letter_code
_entity_poly.pdbx_strand_id
1 'polypeptide(L)'
;MTKNTDATFEANPSLYLNQVSTLAGDAEQLERVYHAARQAGEADAFKQAIDANHTSTPDNLLYAAWFHRLNYAAAQVKSFAIAWAWAVPLALLNGLILWWLSGDRFVIQLQRYPAGATTDFLPAVFLLAAPISAAFVLVYLTAVGRQCGRPTWRLALGVSVVLLAAGAYVLWVYPQAGTRPFQEQYLILMAMHLPLLAWAGVGAFLVAYHRDPANRFAFLIKSLEVFIVGGLFVIAGGLFTAITIGLFAALNIDLPELVMRLFIAGGGGLIPVVAVAVIYNPTVPPANQAFDEGLSKLIGLLMRILLPLTLLVLLVYLAFIPFNFFAPFENRDVLVIYNGMLFAVVALLVGATPVSLSEVSPRLARWLRLGIVAVAALALIVSLYALAAILYRTALDRLTPNRLAFIGWNVINIALLSLLLIFQARVKAGQWLPWLYRAYSAGTIAYGVWTVVLILALPWLFGIDQGTTEALPPSVQSIVYEHADPIILKCADSPHIYLLEDGEKRWIDTIETFNDRGYVWRDVQFIACDDLRSIPDGTSIPADAGLPPQP
;
A
#
# COMPACT_ATOMS: atom_id res chain seq x y z
N MET A 1 -25.65 -13.69 -49.44
CA MET A 1 -25.26 -12.32 -49.08
C MET A 1 -24.04 -12.41 -48.19
N THR A 2 -22.99 -11.73 -48.61
CA THR A 2 -21.57 -11.97 -48.34
C THR A 2 -21.16 -11.70 -46.89
N LYS A 3 -20.40 -12.65 -46.34
CA LYS A 3 -19.70 -12.58 -45.07
C LYS A 3 -18.39 -11.83 -45.32
N ASN A 4 -18.22 -10.69 -44.67
CA ASN A 4 -16.99 -9.89 -44.67
C ASN A 4 -15.95 -10.64 -43.81
N THR A 5 -14.92 -11.18 -44.44
CA THR A 5 -13.74 -11.71 -43.76
C THR A 5 -12.70 -10.62 -43.67
N ASP A 6 -12.34 -10.27 -42.44
CA ASP A 6 -11.20 -9.43 -42.09
C ASP A 6 -9.93 -9.96 -42.76
N ALA A 7 -9.39 -9.16 -43.69
CA ALA A 7 -8.08 -9.39 -44.25
C ALA A 7 -7.03 -8.99 -43.21
N THR A 8 -6.41 -9.97 -42.59
CA THR A 8 -5.07 -9.84 -42.03
C THR A 8 -4.15 -9.33 -43.13
N PHE A 9 -3.66 -8.09 -43.01
CA PHE A 9 -2.53 -7.61 -43.81
C PHE A 9 -1.31 -8.47 -43.43
N GLU A 10 -1.06 -9.53 -44.20
CA GLU A 10 0.22 -10.21 -44.18
C GLU A 10 1.28 -9.24 -44.71
N ALA A 11 2.23 -8.86 -43.87
CA ALA A 11 3.40 -8.09 -44.28
C ALA A 11 4.08 -8.82 -45.44
N ASN A 12 4.17 -8.20 -46.61
CA ASN A 12 4.70 -8.85 -47.81
C ASN A 12 6.24 -8.78 -47.79
N PRO A 13 6.98 -9.86 -47.44
CA PRO A 13 8.42 -9.79 -47.21
C PRO A 13 9.19 -9.47 -48.51
N SER A 14 8.60 -9.81 -49.66
CA SER A 14 9.15 -9.55 -50.98
C SER A 14 9.21 -8.06 -51.33
N LEU A 15 8.33 -7.24 -50.76
CA LEU A 15 8.27 -5.80 -51.03
C LEU A 15 9.48 -5.08 -50.42
N TYR A 16 9.80 -5.38 -49.16
CA TYR A 16 10.97 -4.84 -48.50
C TYR A 16 12.27 -5.39 -49.07
N LEU A 17 12.30 -6.65 -49.51
CA LEU A 17 13.49 -7.23 -50.14
C LEU A 17 13.95 -6.41 -51.36
N ASN A 18 12.99 -6.06 -52.24
CA ASN A 18 13.24 -5.26 -53.44
C ASN A 18 13.49 -3.78 -53.14
N GLN A 19 12.80 -3.20 -52.16
CA GLN A 19 13.04 -1.80 -51.77
C GLN A 19 14.39 -1.61 -51.09
N VAL A 20 14.81 -2.55 -50.24
CA VAL A 20 16.12 -2.50 -49.59
C VAL A 20 17.23 -2.71 -50.63
N SER A 21 17.06 -3.65 -51.57
CA SER A 21 18.09 -3.96 -52.57
C SER A 21 18.40 -2.79 -53.51
N THR A 22 17.41 -1.96 -53.85
CA THR A 22 17.60 -0.77 -54.71
C THR A 22 18.23 0.41 -53.98
N LEU A 23 18.26 0.38 -52.65
CA LEU A 23 18.75 1.46 -51.79
C LEU A 23 20.14 1.18 -51.21
N ALA A 24 20.91 0.30 -51.87
CA ALA A 24 22.24 -0.15 -51.46
C ALA A 24 23.26 0.97 -51.15
N GLY A 25 23.08 2.16 -51.72
CA GLY A 25 23.96 3.32 -51.53
C GLY A 25 23.29 4.55 -50.92
N ASP A 26 22.00 4.49 -50.58
CA ASP A 26 21.24 5.63 -50.09
C ASP A 26 20.81 5.44 -48.64
N ALA A 27 21.68 5.87 -47.73
CA ALA A 27 21.46 5.73 -46.28
C ALA A 27 20.24 6.50 -45.79
N GLU A 28 19.94 7.67 -46.36
CA GLU A 28 18.82 8.51 -45.93
C GLU A 28 17.48 7.85 -46.32
N GLN A 29 17.39 7.34 -47.54
CA GLN A 29 16.18 6.72 -48.02
C GLN A 29 15.93 5.36 -47.35
N LEU A 30 16.99 4.60 -47.03
CA LEU A 30 16.88 3.37 -46.25
C LEU A 30 16.34 3.63 -44.83
N GLU A 31 16.76 4.72 -44.18
CA GLU A 31 16.23 5.14 -42.87
C GLU A 31 14.75 5.52 -42.95
N ARG A 32 14.33 6.21 -44.02
CA ARG A 32 12.91 6.55 -44.24
C ARG A 32 12.05 5.29 -44.41
N VAL A 33 12.53 4.29 -45.16
CA VAL A 33 11.85 3.01 -45.32
C VAL A 33 11.75 2.27 -43.98
N TYR A 34 12.82 2.28 -43.18
CA TYR A 34 12.78 1.71 -41.83
C TYR A 34 11.74 2.40 -40.93
N HIS A 35 11.68 3.74 -40.95
CA HIS A 35 10.67 4.47 -40.18
C HIS A 35 9.24 4.17 -40.64
N ALA A 36 9.01 4.04 -41.95
CA ALA A 36 7.73 3.65 -42.50
C ALA A 36 7.35 2.22 -42.07
N ALA A 37 8.29 1.27 -42.20
CA ALA A 37 8.10 -0.11 -41.74
C ALA A 37 7.78 -0.18 -40.24
N ARG A 38 8.47 0.61 -39.42
CA ARG A 38 8.22 0.70 -37.98
C ARG A 38 6.84 1.30 -37.66
N GLN A 39 6.40 2.33 -38.39
CA GLN A 39 5.07 2.91 -38.23
C GLN A 39 3.95 1.93 -38.64
N ALA A 40 4.22 1.07 -39.62
CA ALA A 40 3.31 0.04 -40.09
C ALA A 40 3.32 -1.24 -39.23
N GLY A 41 4.26 -1.39 -38.30
CA GLY A 41 4.45 -2.62 -37.51
C GLY A 41 5.17 -3.75 -38.28
N GLU A 42 5.79 -3.44 -39.41
CA GLU A 42 6.45 -4.39 -40.34
C GLU A 42 7.98 -4.39 -40.21
N ALA A 43 8.51 -3.96 -39.04
CA ALA A 43 9.94 -3.85 -38.82
C ALA A 43 10.70 -5.19 -38.95
N ASP A 44 10.03 -6.32 -38.67
CA ASP A 44 10.61 -7.65 -38.84
C ASP A 44 10.81 -8.03 -40.31
N ALA A 45 9.89 -7.62 -41.20
CA ALA A 45 10.03 -7.83 -42.64
C ALA A 45 11.18 -7.00 -43.23
N PHE A 46 11.34 -5.75 -42.76
CA PHE A 46 12.49 -4.92 -43.10
C PHE A 46 13.81 -5.55 -42.60
N LYS A 47 13.82 -6.09 -41.38
CA LYS A 47 14.99 -6.77 -40.83
C LYS A 47 15.39 -7.98 -41.68
N GLN A 48 14.44 -8.84 -42.05
CA GLN A 48 14.69 -9.99 -42.92
C GLN A 48 15.24 -9.56 -44.29
N ALA A 49 14.76 -8.44 -44.82
CA ALA A 49 15.29 -7.87 -46.06
C ALA A 49 16.74 -7.38 -45.94
N ILE A 50 17.11 -6.78 -44.81
CA ILE A 50 18.51 -6.41 -44.52
C ILE A 50 19.38 -7.65 -44.35
N ASP A 51 18.93 -8.66 -43.60
CA ASP A 51 19.66 -9.91 -43.38
C ASP A 51 19.94 -10.63 -44.71
N ALA A 52 18.95 -10.69 -45.61
CA ALA A 52 19.08 -11.29 -46.93
C ALA A 52 20.03 -10.51 -47.86
N ASN A 53 19.92 -9.18 -47.90
CA ASN A 53 20.78 -8.34 -48.74
C ASN A 53 22.23 -8.27 -48.22
N HIS A 54 22.43 -8.31 -46.90
CA HIS A 54 23.76 -8.44 -46.31
C HIS A 54 24.43 -9.78 -46.68
N THR A 55 23.65 -10.86 -46.75
CA THR A 55 24.15 -12.20 -47.14
C THR A 55 24.52 -12.26 -48.62
N SER A 56 23.74 -11.62 -49.50
CA SER A 56 24.00 -11.59 -50.95
C SER A 56 25.07 -10.58 -51.36
N THR A 57 25.28 -9.51 -50.58
CA THR A 57 26.29 -8.47 -50.81
C THR A 57 27.08 -8.15 -49.53
N PRO A 58 28.04 -9.02 -49.13
CA PRO A 58 28.77 -8.86 -47.87
C PRO A 58 29.66 -7.62 -47.81
N ASP A 59 30.11 -7.12 -48.96
CA ASP A 59 31.02 -5.97 -49.05
C ASP A 59 30.30 -4.62 -48.89
N ASN A 60 28.97 -4.61 -48.84
CA ASN A 60 28.20 -3.39 -48.66
C ASN A 60 28.18 -2.95 -47.19
N LEU A 61 28.95 -1.91 -46.87
CA LEU A 61 29.06 -1.33 -45.53
C LEU A 61 27.73 -0.80 -44.97
N LEU A 62 26.79 -0.34 -45.80
CA LEU A 62 25.50 0.15 -45.35
C LEU A 62 24.63 -1.00 -44.84
N TYR A 63 24.58 -2.12 -45.57
CA TYR A 63 23.88 -3.33 -45.12
C TYR A 63 24.53 -3.94 -43.89
N ALA A 64 25.87 -3.96 -43.81
CA ALA A 64 26.58 -4.41 -42.61
C ALA A 64 26.26 -3.53 -41.39
N ALA A 65 26.25 -2.21 -41.56
CA ALA A 65 25.89 -1.28 -40.49
C ALA A 65 24.45 -1.48 -40.01
N TRP A 66 23.50 -1.67 -40.93
CA TRP A 66 22.10 -1.96 -40.59
C TRP A 66 21.90 -3.35 -39.98
N PHE A 67 22.57 -4.37 -40.50
CA PHE A 67 22.56 -5.72 -39.94
C PHE A 67 23.03 -5.69 -38.49
N HIS A 68 24.17 -5.05 -38.21
CA HIS A 68 24.67 -4.89 -36.86
C HIS A 68 23.78 -3.99 -36.01
N ARG A 69 23.23 -2.88 -36.52
CA ARG A 69 22.28 -2.02 -35.80
C ARG A 69 21.02 -2.77 -35.39
N LEU A 70 20.40 -3.51 -36.31
CA LEU A 70 19.16 -4.24 -36.07
C LEU A 70 19.40 -5.47 -35.21
N ASN A 71 20.54 -6.14 -35.32
CA ASN A 71 20.89 -7.25 -34.44
C ASN A 71 21.35 -6.79 -33.06
N TYR A 72 22.00 -5.63 -32.95
CA TYR A 72 22.32 -5.01 -31.66
C TYR A 72 21.06 -4.48 -30.98
N ALA A 73 20.15 -3.86 -31.74
CA ALA A 73 18.83 -3.48 -31.25
C ALA A 73 18.02 -4.73 -30.85
N ALA A 74 18.01 -5.80 -31.65
CA ALA A 74 17.34 -7.06 -31.30
C ALA A 74 18.00 -7.77 -30.11
N ALA A 75 19.31 -7.63 -29.93
CA ALA A 75 20.03 -8.15 -28.77
C ALA A 75 19.77 -7.31 -27.51
N GLN A 76 19.55 -5.99 -27.63
CA GLN A 76 19.04 -5.14 -26.54
C GLN A 76 17.57 -5.45 -26.22
N VAL A 77 16.78 -5.84 -27.23
CA VAL A 77 15.38 -6.29 -27.10
C VAL A 77 15.28 -7.76 -26.67
N LYS A 78 16.40 -8.45 -26.37
CA LYS A 78 16.31 -9.69 -25.58
C LYS A 78 15.79 -9.30 -24.19
N SER A 79 14.48 -9.37 -24.10
CA SER A 79 13.67 -9.22 -22.90
C SER A 79 14.35 -9.93 -21.75
N PHE A 80 14.38 -9.27 -20.60
CA PHE A 80 14.84 -9.88 -19.37
C PHE A 80 14.17 -11.26 -19.21
N ALA A 81 14.97 -12.33 -19.25
CA ALA A 81 14.50 -13.67 -19.01
C ALA A 81 14.39 -13.86 -17.49
N ILE A 82 13.16 -14.10 -17.01
CA ILE A 82 12.89 -14.34 -15.60
C ILE A 82 13.78 -15.50 -15.11
N ALA A 83 14.56 -15.25 -14.06
CA ALA A 83 15.42 -16.26 -13.44
C ALA A 83 14.59 -17.27 -12.63
N TRP A 84 13.80 -18.11 -13.30
CA TRP A 84 12.91 -19.10 -12.68
C TRP A 84 13.63 -20.06 -11.72
N ALA A 85 14.89 -20.39 -12.02
CA ALA A 85 15.74 -21.20 -11.16
C ALA A 85 15.95 -20.59 -9.75
N TRP A 86 15.84 -19.26 -9.61
CA TRP A 86 15.83 -18.57 -8.32
C TRP A 86 14.41 -18.26 -7.84
N ALA A 87 13.53 -17.81 -8.73
CA ALA A 87 12.19 -17.36 -8.36
C ALA A 87 11.34 -18.49 -7.77
N VAL A 88 11.30 -19.67 -8.41
CA VAL A 88 10.43 -20.78 -7.95
C VAL A 88 10.87 -21.31 -6.59
N PRO A 89 12.15 -21.68 -6.35
CA PRO A 89 12.55 -22.21 -5.05
C PRO A 89 12.37 -21.19 -3.92
N LEU A 90 12.70 -19.91 -4.15
CA LEU A 90 12.52 -18.86 -3.14
C LEU A 90 11.05 -18.61 -2.84
N ALA A 91 10.19 -18.58 -3.85
CA ALA A 91 8.75 -18.44 -3.66
C ALA A 91 8.20 -19.62 -2.86
N LEU A 92 8.52 -20.86 -3.24
CA LEU A 92 8.09 -22.07 -2.54
C LEU A 92 8.55 -22.08 -1.08
N LEU A 93 9.82 -21.75 -0.82
CA LEU A 93 10.34 -21.67 0.55
C LEU A 93 9.62 -20.58 1.36
N ASN A 94 9.38 -19.41 0.79
CA ASN A 94 8.61 -18.35 1.44
C ASN A 94 7.19 -18.83 1.78
N GLY A 95 6.49 -19.42 0.81
CA GLY A 95 5.16 -20.01 1.01
C GLY A 95 5.14 -21.08 2.10
N LEU A 96 6.06 -22.03 2.07
CA LEU A 96 6.14 -23.09 3.08
C LEU A 96 6.41 -22.54 4.49
N ILE A 97 7.25 -21.50 4.62
CA ILE A 97 7.48 -20.83 5.91
C ILE A 97 6.20 -20.13 6.39
N LEU A 98 5.51 -19.39 5.53
CA LEU A 98 4.26 -18.72 5.92
C LEU A 98 3.14 -19.71 6.25
N TRP A 99 3.08 -20.85 5.54
CA TRP A 99 2.20 -21.96 5.88
C TRP A 99 2.53 -22.57 7.24
N TRP A 100 3.81 -22.78 7.55
CA TRP A 100 4.23 -23.29 8.85
C TRP A 100 3.94 -22.30 9.99
N LEU A 101 4.12 -21.00 9.74
CA LEU A 101 3.82 -19.90 10.67
C LEU A 101 2.33 -19.63 10.85
N SER A 102 1.46 -20.08 9.96
CA SER A 102 0.01 -19.89 10.11
C SER A 102 -0.63 -20.86 11.10
N GLY A 103 0.18 -21.67 11.82
CA GLY A 103 -0.32 -22.69 12.73
C GLY A 103 -0.83 -22.17 14.04
N ASP A 104 -1.74 -22.93 14.66
CA ASP A 104 -2.46 -22.56 15.88
C ASP A 104 -1.49 -22.22 17.03
N ARG A 105 -0.33 -22.89 17.08
CA ARG A 105 0.75 -22.59 18.04
C ARG A 105 1.37 -21.19 17.90
N PHE A 106 1.13 -20.50 16.80
CA PHE A 106 1.60 -19.15 16.49
C PHE A 106 0.46 -18.14 16.44
N VAL A 107 -0.72 -18.51 16.92
CA VAL A 107 -1.83 -17.57 17.09
C VAL A 107 -1.54 -16.70 18.30
N ILE A 108 -1.60 -15.38 18.10
CA ILE A 108 -1.46 -14.41 19.18
C ILE A 108 -2.70 -14.52 20.06
N GLN A 109 -2.47 -14.78 21.34
CA GLN A 109 -3.50 -14.94 22.34
C GLN A 109 -3.56 -13.71 23.24
N LEU A 110 -4.77 -13.22 23.48
CA LEU A 110 -5.04 -12.11 24.39
C LEU A 110 -5.75 -12.63 25.63
N GLN A 111 -5.51 -12.01 26.79
CA GLN A 111 -6.17 -12.39 28.03
C GLN A 111 -7.68 -12.09 27.96
N ARG A 112 -8.49 -13.05 28.40
CA ARG A 112 -9.93 -12.95 28.60
C ARG A 112 -10.21 -12.71 30.07
N TYR A 113 -11.26 -11.96 30.33
CA TYR A 113 -11.79 -11.74 31.65
C TYR A 113 -13.00 -12.64 31.95
N PRO A 114 -13.19 -13.09 33.21
CA PRO A 114 -12.31 -12.91 34.36
C PRO A 114 -10.95 -13.61 34.18
N ALA A 115 -9.92 -13.09 34.86
CA ALA A 115 -8.52 -13.45 34.66
C ALA A 115 -8.28 -14.98 34.66
N GLY A 116 -7.74 -15.51 33.55
CA GLY A 116 -7.29 -16.90 33.46
C GLY A 116 -7.56 -17.61 32.13
N ALA A 117 -8.52 -17.14 31.33
CA ALA A 117 -8.75 -17.66 29.98
C ALA A 117 -8.02 -16.80 28.93
N THR A 118 -7.57 -17.39 27.82
CA THR A 118 -7.06 -16.64 26.66
C THR A 118 -8.02 -16.80 25.48
N THR A 119 -8.04 -15.81 24.58
CA THR A 119 -8.74 -15.90 23.29
C THR A 119 -7.76 -15.70 22.15
N ASP A 120 -7.87 -16.57 21.15
CA ASP A 120 -7.18 -16.43 19.88
C ASP A 120 -7.61 -15.14 19.19
N PHE A 121 -6.64 -14.31 18.79
CA PHE A 121 -6.90 -12.99 18.21
C PHE A 121 -6.39 -12.88 16.77
N LEU A 122 -5.07 -13.04 16.57
CA LEU A 122 -4.45 -12.82 15.26
C LEU A 122 -3.33 -13.84 15.02
N PRO A 123 -3.37 -14.62 13.94
CA PRO A 123 -2.23 -15.45 13.55
C PRO A 123 -0.97 -14.61 13.34
N ALA A 124 0.17 -14.97 13.95
CA ALA A 124 1.41 -14.19 13.85
C ALA A 124 1.91 -14.01 12.41
N VAL A 125 1.50 -14.90 11.49
CA VAL A 125 1.76 -14.76 10.05
C VAL A 125 1.27 -13.42 9.49
N PHE A 126 0.20 -12.82 10.02
CA PHE A 126 -0.27 -11.49 9.58
C PHE A 126 0.72 -10.37 9.85
N LEU A 127 1.57 -10.50 10.88
CA LEU A 127 2.63 -9.54 11.19
C LEU A 127 3.93 -9.88 10.47
N LEU A 128 4.24 -11.18 10.36
CA LEU A 128 5.55 -11.64 9.88
C LEU A 128 5.60 -11.88 8.36
N ALA A 129 4.47 -12.02 7.68
CA ALA A 129 4.42 -12.35 6.25
C ALA A 129 5.20 -11.35 5.39
N ALA A 130 5.01 -10.04 5.62
CA ALA A 130 5.66 -9.03 4.81
C ALA A 130 7.17 -8.89 5.07
N PRO A 131 7.66 -8.81 6.33
CA PRO A 131 9.10 -8.86 6.61
C PRO A 131 9.82 -10.08 6.03
N ILE A 132 9.22 -11.28 6.19
CA ILE A 132 9.80 -12.53 5.65
C ILE A 132 9.79 -12.50 4.13
N SER A 133 8.67 -12.14 3.50
CA SER A 133 8.58 -12.06 2.03
C SER A 133 9.55 -11.05 1.45
N ALA A 134 9.75 -9.90 2.11
CA ALA A 134 10.75 -8.92 1.70
C ALA A 134 12.18 -9.48 1.80
N ALA A 135 12.50 -10.28 2.82
CA ALA A 135 13.80 -10.93 2.89
C ALA A 135 14.03 -11.89 1.71
N PHE A 136 13.04 -12.70 1.33
CA PHE A 136 13.12 -13.57 0.15
C PHE A 136 13.23 -12.77 -1.16
N VAL A 137 12.48 -11.67 -1.29
CA VAL A 137 12.61 -10.75 -2.42
C VAL A 137 14.02 -10.16 -2.49
N LEU A 138 14.61 -9.75 -1.36
CA LEU A 138 15.97 -9.22 -1.32
C LEU A 138 17.02 -10.28 -1.68
N VAL A 139 16.82 -11.54 -1.28
CA VAL A 139 17.66 -12.67 -1.72
C VAL A 139 17.56 -12.86 -3.23
N TYR A 140 16.36 -12.84 -3.80
CA TYR A 140 16.15 -12.93 -5.25
C TYR A 140 16.87 -11.79 -5.99
N LEU A 141 16.62 -10.54 -5.57
CA LEU A 141 17.20 -9.34 -6.19
C LEU A 141 18.74 -9.36 -6.13
N THR A 142 19.33 -9.80 -5.01
CA THR A 142 20.79 -9.91 -4.87
C THR A 142 21.40 -11.08 -5.63
N ALA A 143 20.71 -12.22 -5.71
CA ALA A 143 21.20 -13.40 -6.43
C ALA A 143 21.21 -13.18 -7.94
N VAL A 144 20.19 -12.51 -8.48
CA VAL A 144 20.05 -12.24 -9.91
C VAL A 144 20.79 -10.97 -10.34
N GLY A 145 20.79 -9.91 -9.52
CA GLY A 145 21.39 -8.61 -9.83
C GLY A 145 22.92 -8.53 -9.74
N ARG A 146 23.65 -9.66 -9.80
CA ARG A 146 25.10 -9.76 -9.51
C ARG A 146 26.04 -9.01 -10.48
N GLN A 147 25.55 -8.27 -11.46
CA GLN A 147 26.38 -7.64 -12.50
C GLN A 147 27.06 -6.32 -12.10
N CYS A 148 26.81 -5.76 -10.90
CA CYS A 148 27.40 -4.49 -10.47
C CYS A 148 28.42 -4.60 -9.31
N GLY A 149 29.47 -5.43 -9.46
CA GLY A 149 30.80 -5.28 -8.85
C GLY A 149 30.96 -5.01 -7.33
N ARG A 150 29.91 -5.07 -6.49
CA ARG A 150 29.95 -4.76 -5.05
C ARG A 150 29.07 -5.75 -4.25
N PRO A 151 29.41 -6.05 -2.99
CA PRO A 151 28.66 -7.01 -2.17
C PRO A 151 27.32 -6.42 -1.68
N THR A 152 26.33 -6.38 -2.57
CA THR A 152 24.93 -5.99 -2.27
C THR A 152 24.27 -6.90 -1.23
N TRP A 153 24.77 -8.12 -1.08
CA TRP A 153 24.27 -9.09 -0.09
C TRP A 153 24.36 -8.60 1.35
N ARG A 154 25.38 -7.80 1.72
CA ARG A 154 25.50 -7.24 3.08
C ARG A 154 24.39 -6.23 3.38
N LEU A 155 24.08 -5.40 2.39
CA LEU A 155 22.98 -4.44 2.50
C LEU A 155 21.64 -5.17 2.55
N ALA A 156 21.42 -6.16 1.68
CA ALA A 156 20.22 -6.98 1.71
C ALA A 156 20.05 -7.68 3.06
N LEU A 157 21.11 -8.30 3.59
CA LEU A 157 21.10 -8.93 4.91
C LEU A 157 20.76 -7.91 6.01
N GLY A 158 21.40 -6.74 6.00
CA GLY A 158 21.13 -5.69 6.98
C GLY A 158 19.68 -5.20 6.93
N VAL A 159 19.13 -4.97 5.73
CA VAL A 159 17.72 -4.59 5.54
C VAL A 159 16.80 -5.72 6.03
N SER A 160 17.05 -6.97 5.65
CA SER A 160 16.26 -8.12 6.10
C SER A 160 16.27 -8.26 7.62
N VAL A 161 17.42 -8.10 8.27
CA VAL A 161 17.54 -8.15 9.73
C VAL A 161 16.73 -7.04 10.39
N VAL A 162 16.79 -5.81 9.89
CA VAL A 162 15.99 -4.69 10.41
C VAL A 162 14.49 -4.95 10.26
N LEU A 163 14.05 -5.47 9.11
CA LEU A 163 12.64 -5.79 8.87
C LEU A 163 12.14 -6.90 9.81
N LEU A 164 12.92 -7.97 9.97
CA LEU A 164 12.59 -9.07 10.89
C LEU A 164 12.62 -8.61 12.35
N ALA A 165 13.59 -7.75 12.71
CA ALA A 165 13.67 -7.16 14.05
C ALA A 165 12.46 -6.27 14.36
N ALA A 166 11.91 -5.55 13.37
CA ALA A 166 10.68 -4.78 13.55
C ALA A 166 9.48 -5.69 13.86
N GLY A 167 9.33 -6.82 13.14
CA GLY A 167 8.30 -7.81 13.45
C GLY A 167 8.48 -8.45 14.83
N ALA A 168 9.72 -8.81 15.18
CA ALA A 168 10.06 -9.35 16.50
C ALA A 168 9.80 -8.34 17.64
N TYR A 169 10.11 -7.06 17.41
CA TYR A 169 9.84 -5.98 18.35
C TYR A 169 8.34 -5.87 18.64
N VAL A 170 7.48 -5.89 17.61
CA VAL A 170 6.02 -5.87 17.82
C VAL A 170 5.57 -7.04 18.67
N LEU A 171 6.05 -8.26 18.37
CA LEU A 171 5.72 -9.47 19.13
C LEU A 171 6.23 -9.45 20.58
N TRP A 172 7.34 -8.75 20.82
CA TRP A 172 7.93 -8.61 22.15
C TRP A 172 7.25 -7.53 23.00
N VAL A 173 6.81 -6.43 22.38
CA VAL A 173 6.26 -5.27 23.09
C VAL A 173 4.76 -5.37 23.31
N TYR A 174 3.98 -5.98 22.41
CA TYR A 174 2.52 -6.04 22.59
C TYR A 174 2.06 -6.70 23.91
N PRO A 175 2.72 -7.72 24.49
CA PRO A 175 2.27 -8.29 25.76
C PRO A 175 2.47 -7.34 26.94
N GLN A 176 3.35 -6.34 26.77
CA GLN A 176 3.68 -5.30 27.76
C GLN A 176 2.85 -4.03 27.53
N ALA A 177 2.12 -3.95 26.43
CA ALA A 177 1.25 -2.84 26.08
C ALA A 177 -0.06 -2.98 26.89
N GLY A 178 -0.27 -2.13 27.90
CA GLY A 178 -1.27 -2.26 28.98
C GLY A 178 -2.60 -2.97 28.65
N THR A 179 -3.68 -2.21 28.43
CA THR A 179 -5.03 -2.78 28.34
C THR A 179 -5.26 -3.59 27.06
N ARG A 180 -6.12 -4.62 27.13
CA ARG A 180 -6.46 -5.47 25.98
C ARG A 180 -6.93 -4.68 24.75
N PRO A 181 -7.85 -3.68 24.85
CA PRO A 181 -8.27 -2.89 23.69
C PRO A 181 -7.10 -2.18 22.99
N PHE A 182 -6.12 -1.72 23.76
CA PHE A 182 -4.91 -1.12 23.21
C PHE A 182 -4.04 -2.15 22.48
N GLN A 183 -3.86 -3.36 23.04
CA GLN A 183 -3.14 -4.45 22.37
C GLN A 183 -3.77 -4.81 21.03
N GLU A 184 -5.09 -5.00 21.00
CA GLU A 184 -5.84 -5.30 19.77
C GLU A 184 -5.60 -4.24 18.70
N GLN A 185 -5.77 -2.97 19.07
CA GLN A 185 -5.57 -1.86 18.13
C GLN A 185 -4.11 -1.74 17.67
N TYR A 186 -3.13 -1.91 18.57
CA TYR A 186 -1.72 -1.86 18.22
C TYR A 186 -1.39 -2.97 17.21
N LEU A 187 -1.81 -4.21 17.47
CA LEU A 187 -1.57 -5.34 16.56
C LEU A 187 -2.20 -5.13 15.18
N ILE A 188 -3.45 -4.64 15.11
CA ILE A 188 -4.12 -4.31 13.85
C ILE A 188 -3.36 -3.22 13.09
N LEU A 189 -2.92 -2.16 13.79
CA LEU A 189 -2.08 -1.13 13.17
C LEU A 189 -0.78 -1.74 12.63
N MET A 190 -0.08 -2.56 13.42
CA MET A 190 1.19 -3.16 12.98
C MET A 190 1.03 -4.09 11.78
N ALA A 191 -0.09 -4.80 11.67
CA ALA A 191 -0.43 -5.61 10.49
C ALA A 191 -0.49 -4.78 9.19
N MET A 192 -0.84 -3.49 9.28
CA MET A 192 -0.83 -2.57 8.13
C MET A 192 0.53 -1.88 7.91
N HIS A 193 1.28 -1.59 8.98
CA HIS A 193 2.52 -0.83 8.91
C HIS A 193 3.76 -1.68 8.59
N LEU A 194 3.81 -2.94 9.03
CA LEU A 194 4.92 -3.84 8.71
C LEU A 194 5.04 -4.12 7.20
N PRO A 195 3.93 -4.30 6.43
CA PRO A 195 4.00 -4.32 4.97
C PRO A 195 4.55 -3.03 4.36
N LEU A 196 4.15 -1.87 4.87
CA LEU A 196 4.64 -0.57 4.38
C LEU A 196 6.15 -0.41 4.66
N LEU A 197 6.61 -0.83 5.85
CA LEU A 197 8.03 -0.83 6.21
C LEU A 197 8.82 -1.82 5.33
N ALA A 198 8.28 -3.00 5.07
CA ALA A 198 8.88 -4.01 4.19
C ALA A 198 9.05 -3.48 2.76
N TRP A 199 8.02 -2.85 2.20
CA TRP A 199 8.08 -2.15 0.91
C TRP A 199 9.12 -1.03 0.90
N ALA A 200 9.13 -0.18 1.93
CA ALA A 200 10.12 0.89 2.07
C ALA A 200 11.56 0.35 2.19
N GLY A 201 11.75 -0.78 2.88
CA GLY A 201 13.04 -1.47 3.00
C GLY A 201 13.56 -2.01 1.67
N VAL A 202 12.69 -2.67 0.88
CA VAL A 202 13.04 -3.12 -0.48
C VAL A 202 13.38 -1.92 -1.38
N GLY A 203 12.61 -0.83 -1.30
CA GLY A 203 12.91 0.41 -2.01
C GLY A 203 14.24 1.04 -1.61
N ALA A 204 14.52 1.11 -0.30
CA ALA A 204 15.78 1.61 0.22
C ALA A 204 16.97 0.78 -0.28
N PHE A 205 16.83 -0.54 -0.35
CA PHE A 205 17.83 -1.44 -0.93
C PHE A 205 18.09 -1.14 -2.41
N LEU A 206 17.05 -1.04 -3.23
CA LEU A 206 17.16 -0.81 -4.68
C LEU A 206 17.76 0.55 -5.04
N VAL A 207 17.52 1.55 -4.19
CA VAL A 207 17.91 2.95 -4.44
C VAL A 207 19.18 3.36 -3.67
N ALA A 208 19.72 2.50 -2.80
CA ALA A 208 20.87 2.82 -1.95
C ALA A 208 22.08 3.39 -2.71
N TYR A 209 22.31 2.88 -3.93
CA TYR A 209 23.41 3.27 -4.83
C TYR A 209 23.00 4.29 -5.91
N HIS A 210 21.71 4.58 -6.05
CA HIS A 210 21.16 5.49 -7.06
C HIS A 210 20.22 6.49 -6.39
N ARG A 211 20.77 7.39 -5.56
CA ARG A 211 20.00 8.26 -4.66
C ARG A 211 19.24 9.40 -5.35
N ASP A 212 19.30 9.48 -6.67
CA ASP A 212 18.62 10.51 -7.43
C ASP A 212 17.09 10.35 -7.37
N PRO A 213 16.33 11.46 -7.47
CA PRO A 213 14.87 11.41 -7.44
C PRO A 213 14.24 10.58 -8.57
N ALA A 214 14.92 10.42 -9.71
CA ALA A 214 14.39 9.68 -10.84
C ALA A 214 14.38 8.17 -10.55
N ASN A 215 15.46 7.61 -10.00
CA ASN A 215 15.51 6.21 -9.57
C ASN A 215 14.50 5.91 -8.44
N ARG A 216 14.30 6.84 -7.51
CA ARG A 216 13.25 6.73 -6.48
C ARG A 216 11.86 6.67 -7.10
N PHE A 217 11.55 7.61 -7.98
CA PHE A 217 10.25 7.64 -8.65
C PHE A 217 10.01 6.39 -9.50
N ALA A 218 11.02 5.96 -10.25
CA ALA A 218 10.97 4.75 -11.07
C ALA A 218 10.69 3.49 -10.23
N PHE A 219 11.27 3.39 -9.02
CA PHE A 219 10.92 2.36 -8.05
C PHE A 219 9.43 2.41 -7.65
N LEU A 220 8.88 3.60 -7.39
CA LEU A 220 7.46 3.72 -7.02
C LEU A 220 6.54 3.21 -8.12
N ILE A 221 6.79 3.61 -9.37
CA ILE A 221 6.01 3.14 -10.53
C ILE A 221 6.12 1.63 -10.68
N LYS A 222 7.34 1.08 -10.62
CA LYS A 222 7.50 -0.39 -10.68
C LYS A 222 6.87 -1.12 -9.50
N SER A 223 6.87 -0.53 -8.31
CA SER A 223 6.19 -1.13 -7.17
C SER A 223 4.67 -1.15 -7.35
N LEU A 224 4.08 -0.13 -7.99
CA LEU A 224 2.67 -0.12 -8.34
C LEU A 224 2.34 -1.24 -9.34
N GLU A 225 3.18 -1.47 -10.34
CA GLU A 225 3.02 -2.59 -11.26
C GLU A 225 3.12 -3.95 -10.54
N VAL A 226 4.09 -4.11 -9.64
CA VAL A 226 4.24 -5.32 -8.81
C VAL A 226 2.98 -5.54 -7.96
N PHE A 227 2.41 -4.49 -7.36
CA PHE A 227 1.18 -4.62 -6.57
C PHE A 227 -0.04 -4.99 -7.43
N ILE A 228 -0.19 -4.41 -8.62
CA ILE A 228 -1.28 -4.75 -9.54
C ILE A 228 -1.17 -6.22 -9.98
N VAL A 229 0.02 -6.66 -10.37
CA VAL A 229 0.28 -8.05 -10.79
C VAL A 229 0.14 -9.02 -9.62
N GLY A 230 0.62 -8.65 -8.44
CA GLY A 230 0.39 -9.39 -7.20
C GLY A 230 -1.10 -9.54 -6.90
N GLY A 231 -1.88 -8.47 -7.07
CA GLY A 231 -3.34 -8.50 -6.96
C GLY A 231 -3.99 -9.45 -7.95
N LEU A 232 -3.55 -9.46 -9.21
CA LEU A 232 -4.01 -10.42 -10.22
C LEU A 232 -3.68 -11.86 -9.82
N PHE A 233 -2.49 -12.12 -9.27
CA PHE A 233 -2.12 -13.43 -8.75
C PHE A 233 -2.93 -13.83 -7.51
N VAL A 234 -3.30 -12.89 -6.63
CA VAL A 234 -4.22 -13.15 -5.51
C VAL A 234 -5.59 -13.54 -6.04
N ILE A 235 -6.14 -12.83 -7.02
CA ILE A 235 -7.44 -13.15 -7.64
C ILE A 235 -7.40 -14.53 -8.30
N ALA A 236 -6.38 -14.79 -9.12
CA ALA A 236 -6.22 -16.07 -9.79
C ALA A 236 -6.04 -17.21 -8.77
N GLY A 237 -5.14 -17.05 -7.79
CA GLY A 237 -4.89 -18.04 -6.75
C GLY A 237 -6.12 -18.28 -5.85
N GLY A 238 -6.87 -17.23 -5.52
CA GLY A 238 -8.12 -17.32 -4.78
C GLY A 238 -9.21 -18.06 -5.56
N LEU A 239 -9.33 -17.79 -6.86
CA LEU A 239 -10.24 -18.51 -7.75
C LEU A 239 -9.86 -20.00 -7.83
N PHE A 240 -8.59 -20.33 -8.05
CA PHE A 240 -8.11 -21.71 -8.05
C PHE A 240 -8.39 -22.39 -6.71
N THR A 241 -8.13 -21.71 -5.59
CA THR A 241 -8.41 -22.21 -4.23
C THR A 241 -9.90 -22.49 -4.05
N ALA A 242 -10.78 -21.56 -4.44
CA ALA A 242 -12.23 -21.73 -4.35
C ALA A 242 -12.75 -22.88 -5.23
N ILE A 243 -12.23 -23.02 -6.45
CA ILE A 243 -12.55 -24.13 -7.35
C ILE A 243 -12.10 -25.46 -6.74
N THR A 244 -10.89 -25.52 -6.17
CA THR A 244 -10.40 -26.72 -5.50
C THR A 244 -11.30 -27.10 -4.33
N ILE A 245 -11.62 -26.15 -3.45
CA ILE A 245 -12.54 -26.40 -2.32
C ILE A 245 -13.90 -26.90 -2.84
N GLY A 246 -14.47 -26.25 -3.85
CA GLY A 246 -15.75 -26.65 -4.43
C GLY A 246 -15.72 -28.04 -5.07
N LEU A 247 -14.63 -28.41 -5.75
CA LEU A 247 -14.47 -29.72 -6.38
C LEU A 247 -14.41 -30.85 -5.34
N PHE A 248 -13.66 -30.67 -4.25
CA PHE A 248 -13.59 -31.65 -3.17
C PHE A 248 -14.91 -31.72 -2.37
N ALA A 249 -15.54 -30.57 -2.10
CA ALA A 249 -16.85 -30.53 -1.46
C ALA A 249 -17.93 -31.26 -2.29
N ALA A 250 -17.91 -31.15 -3.62
CA ALA A 250 -18.82 -31.87 -4.50
C ALA A 250 -18.62 -33.40 -4.46
N LEU A 251 -17.44 -33.87 -4.04
CA LEU A 251 -17.14 -35.28 -3.79
C LEU A 251 -17.42 -35.70 -2.33
N ASN A 252 -18.00 -34.81 -1.52
CA ASN A 252 -18.23 -35.01 -0.09
C ASN A 252 -16.90 -35.27 0.68
N ILE A 253 -15.82 -34.59 0.26
CA ILE A 253 -14.51 -34.62 0.90
C ILE A 253 -14.24 -33.25 1.52
N ASP A 254 -14.16 -33.20 2.85
CA ASP A 254 -13.72 -32.00 3.58
C ASP A 254 -12.19 -31.91 3.57
N LEU A 255 -11.66 -30.79 3.08
CA LEU A 255 -10.23 -30.55 3.11
C LEU A 255 -9.78 -30.24 4.54
N PRO A 256 -8.74 -30.91 5.06
CA PRO A 256 -8.25 -30.63 6.40
C PRO A 256 -7.67 -29.23 6.49
N GLU A 257 -7.72 -28.62 7.67
CA GLU A 257 -7.26 -27.25 7.91
C GLU A 257 -5.79 -27.04 7.48
N LEU A 258 -4.95 -28.06 7.66
CA LEU A 258 -3.55 -28.04 7.21
C LEU A 258 -3.43 -27.74 5.70
N VAL A 259 -4.32 -28.33 4.89
CA VAL A 259 -4.37 -28.14 3.43
C VAL A 259 -4.95 -26.77 3.10
N MET A 260 -6.03 -26.35 3.78
CA MET A 260 -6.61 -25.01 3.63
C MET A 260 -5.59 -23.90 3.87
N ARG A 261 -4.82 -24.02 4.95
CA ARG A 261 -3.73 -23.09 5.28
C ARG A 261 -2.59 -23.13 4.27
N LEU A 262 -2.33 -24.27 3.63
CA LEU A 262 -1.34 -24.38 2.56
C LEU A 262 -1.78 -23.58 1.34
N PHE A 263 -3.05 -23.67 0.94
CA PHE A 263 -3.58 -22.87 -0.16
C PHE A 263 -3.55 -21.36 0.16
N ILE A 264 -4.01 -20.97 1.35
CA ILE A 264 -4.14 -19.55 1.72
C ILE A 264 -2.78 -18.93 2.07
N ALA A 265 -2.12 -19.40 3.12
CA ALA A 265 -0.86 -18.82 3.59
C ALA A 265 0.33 -19.26 2.73
N GLY A 266 0.35 -20.53 2.31
CA GLY A 266 1.40 -21.06 1.45
C GLY A 266 1.33 -20.47 0.04
N GLY A 267 0.16 -20.55 -0.61
CA GLY A 267 -0.09 -19.95 -1.92
C GLY A 267 0.09 -18.44 -1.90
N GLY A 268 -0.45 -17.75 -0.89
CA GLY A 268 -0.26 -16.31 -0.69
C GLY A 268 1.21 -15.92 -0.54
N GLY A 269 2.02 -16.73 0.13
CA GLY A 269 3.46 -16.50 0.26
C GLY A 269 4.26 -16.64 -1.04
N LEU A 270 3.75 -17.33 -2.06
CA LEU A 270 4.42 -17.38 -3.37
C LEU A 270 4.38 -16.02 -4.08
N ILE A 271 3.28 -15.28 -3.87
CA ILE A 271 2.90 -14.14 -4.69
C ILE A 271 3.93 -12.99 -4.65
N PRO A 272 4.42 -12.51 -3.49
CA PRO A 272 5.34 -11.39 -3.46
C PRO A 272 6.65 -11.65 -4.22
N VAL A 273 7.19 -12.87 -4.12
CA VAL A 273 8.44 -13.26 -4.78
C VAL A 273 8.22 -13.40 -6.29
N VAL A 274 7.15 -14.09 -6.70
CA VAL A 274 6.84 -14.29 -8.13
C VAL A 274 6.48 -12.97 -8.81
N ALA A 275 5.68 -12.10 -8.17
CA ALA A 275 5.30 -10.81 -8.72
C ALA A 275 6.53 -9.92 -8.96
N VAL A 276 7.47 -9.87 -8.01
CA VAL A 276 8.74 -9.15 -8.22
C VAL A 276 9.56 -9.78 -9.34
N ALA A 277 9.68 -11.11 -9.37
CA ALA A 277 10.45 -11.80 -10.40
C ALA A 277 9.93 -11.60 -11.83
N VAL A 278 8.61 -11.45 -11.98
CA VAL A 278 7.95 -11.22 -13.28
C VAL A 278 8.11 -9.77 -13.75
N ILE A 279 8.01 -8.80 -12.83
CA ILE A 279 7.86 -7.37 -13.19
C ILE A 279 9.17 -6.59 -13.09
N TYR A 280 10.06 -6.97 -12.18
CA TYR A 280 11.26 -6.20 -11.88
C TYR A 280 12.51 -6.89 -12.43
N ASN A 281 13.25 -6.22 -13.32
CA ASN A 281 14.52 -6.71 -13.83
C ASN A 281 15.67 -6.33 -12.86
N PRO A 282 16.27 -7.28 -12.12
CA PRO A 282 17.30 -6.95 -11.13
C PRO A 282 18.67 -6.58 -11.73
N THR A 283 18.86 -6.75 -13.04
CA THR A 283 20.15 -6.48 -13.70
C THR A 283 20.33 -5.03 -14.13
N VAL A 284 19.26 -4.23 -14.09
CA VAL A 284 19.29 -2.81 -14.49
C VAL A 284 18.82 -1.90 -13.34
N PRO A 285 19.34 -0.66 -13.25
CA PRO A 285 18.88 0.31 -12.25
C PRO A 285 17.38 0.62 -12.38
N PRO A 286 16.71 1.08 -11.30
CA PRO A 286 15.29 1.43 -11.32
C PRO A 286 14.88 2.36 -12.47
N ALA A 287 15.68 3.40 -12.77
CA ALA A 287 15.37 4.35 -13.85
C ALA A 287 15.41 3.75 -15.26
N ASN A 288 16.10 2.62 -15.44
CA ASN A 288 16.28 1.95 -16.73
C ASN A 288 15.35 0.74 -16.91
N GLN A 289 14.36 0.57 -16.04
CA GLN A 289 13.36 -0.47 -16.18
C GLN A 289 12.47 -0.19 -17.41
N ALA A 290 11.90 -1.24 -18.00
CA ALA A 290 11.02 -1.08 -19.16
C ALA A 290 9.64 -0.55 -18.74
N PHE A 291 9.35 0.72 -19.00
CA PHE A 291 8.07 1.36 -18.65
C PHE A 291 7.06 1.43 -19.80
N ASP A 292 7.54 1.36 -21.04
CA ASP A 292 6.71 1.59 -22.24
C ASP A 292 6.34 0.30 -22.99
N GLU A 293 6.53 -0.87 -22.35
CA GLU A 293 6.28 -2.19 -22.94
C GLU A 293 5.17 -2.96 -22.23
N GLY A 294 4.39 -3.73 -23.01
CA GLY A 294 3.43 -4.71 -22.52
C GLY A 294 2.50 -4.19 -21.42
N LEU A 295 2.57 -4.83 -20.26
CA LEU A 295 1.72 -4.55 -19.10
C LEU A 295 1.98 -3.18 -18.47
N SER A 296 3.25 -2.72 -18.43
CA SER A 296 3.64 -1.42 -17.87
C SER A 296 2.92 -0.27 -18.60
N LYS A 297 2.86 -0.37 -19.93
CA LYS A 297 2.16 0.60 -20.79
C LYS A 297 0.66 0.61 -20.52
N LEU A 298 0.04 -0.57 -20.35
CA LEU A 298 -1.38 -0.70 -20.02
C LEU A 298 -1.71 -0.08 -18.66
N ILE A 299 -0.89 -0.37 -17.64
CA ILE A 299 -1.05 0.19 -16.29
C ILE A 299 -0.91 1.71 -16.32
N GLY A 300 0.11 2.25 -16.98
CA GLY A 300 0.30 3.69 -17.13
C GLY A 300 -0.87 4.36 -17.87
N LEU A 301 -1.41 3.71 -18.91
CA LEU A 301 -2.59 4.20 -19.63
C LEU A 301 -3.84 4.18 -18.74
N LEU A 302 -4.05 3.09 -18.00
CA LEU A 302 -5.17 2.95 -17.05
C LEU A 302 -5.14 4.07 -16.01
N MET A 303 -3.99 4.34 -15.39
CA MET A 303 -3.85 5.44 -14.41
C MET A 303 -4.15 6.81 -15.02
N ARG A 304 -3.80 7.04 -16.30
CA ARG A 304 -4.13 8.29 -17.00
C ARG A 304 -5.62 8.39 -17.35
N ILE A 305 -6.28 7.28 -17.66
CA ILE A 305 -7.73 7.22 -17.89
C ILE A 305 -8.50 7.46 -16.58
N LEU A 306 -8.00 6.98 -15.45
CA LEU A 306 -8.61 7.18 -14.13
C LEU A 306 -8.43 8.62 -13.61
N LEU A 307 -7.49 9.39 -14.14
CA LEU A 307 -7.24 10.78 -13.73
C LEU A 307 -8.45 11.71 -13.93
N PRO A 308 -9.08 11.83 -15.12
CA PRO A 308 -10.29 12.64 -15.29
C PRO A 308 -11.49 12.10 -14.51
N LEU A 309 -11.62 10.78 -14.34
CA LEU A 309 -12.67 10.20 -13.51
C LEU A 309 -12.51 10.60 -12.05
N THR A 310 -11.28 10.58 -11.54
CA THR A 310 -10.97 11.00 -10.17
C THR A 310 -11.21 12.48 -9.98
N LEU A 311 -10.86 13.30 -10.97
CA LEU A 311 -11.20 14.73 -10.97
C LEU A 311 -12.72 14.93 -10.84
N LEU A 312 -13.52 14.21 -11.63
CA LEU A 312 -14.98 14.27 -11.58
C LEU A 312 -15.51 13.86 -10.20
N VAL A 313 -15.03 12.75 -9.65
CA VAL A 313 -15.43 12.28 -8.31
C VAL A 313 -15.09 13.32 -7.23
N LEU A 314 -13.89 13.90 -7.26
CA LEU A 314 -13.48 14.94 -6.30
C LEU A 314 -14.32 16.21 -6.43
N LEU A 315 -14.68 16.62 -7.66
CA LEU A 315 -15.54 17.77 -7.92
C LEU A 315 -16.97 17.55 -7.38
N VAL A 316 -17.57 16.40 -7.72
CA VAL A 316 -18.90 16.03 -7.20
C VAL A 316 -18.85 16.01 -5.69
N TYR A 317 -17.86 15.33 -5.12
CA TYR A 317 -17.72 15.24 -3.67
C TYR A 317 -17.58 16.62 -3.00
N LEU A 318 -16.73 17.50 -3.53
CA LEU A 318 -16.56 18.88 -3.02
C LEU A 318 -17.87 19.68 -3.08
N ALA A 319 -18.71 19.47 -4.10
CA ALA A 319 -20.02 20.11 -4.20
C ALA A 319 -21.01 19.64 -3.11
N PHE A 320 -20.86 18.41 -2.60
CA PHE A 320 -21.71 17.86 -1.53
C PHE A 320 -21.25 18.24 -0.12
N ILE A 321 -19.99 18.65 0.07
CA ILE A 321 -19.44 19.02 1.39
C ILE A 321 -20.28 20.12 2.08
N PRO A 322 -20.66 21.25 1.45
CA PRO A 322 -21.44 22.29 2.11
C PRO A 322 -22.79 21.81 2.67
N PHE A 323 -23.39 20.80 2.04
CA PHE A 323 -24.68 20.24 2.45
C PHE A 323 -24.54 19.17 3.56
N ASN A 324 -23.33 18.64 3.77
CA ASN A 324 -23.04 17.56 4.72
C ASN A 324 -21.80 17.87 5.57
N PHE A 325 -21.60 19.15 5.90
CA PHE A 325 -20.35 19.65 6.46
C PHE A 325 -19.99 19.00 7.80
N PHE A 326 -20.96 18.66 8.65
CA PHE A 326 -20.68 18.05 9.95
C PHE A 326 -20.51 16.53 9.92
N ALA A 327 -20.82 15.85 8.81
CA ALA A 327 -20.80 14.40 8.73
C ALA A 327 -19.46 13.75 9.14
N PRO A 328 -18.28 14.26 8.73
CA PRO A 328 -16.99 13.68 9.13
C PRO A 328 -16.59 14.03 10.58
N PHE A 329 -17.16 15.11 11.13
CA PHE A 329 -16.92 15.54 12.50
C PHE A 329 -17.69 14.64 13.47
N GLU A 330 -18.87 14.18 13.08
CA GLU A 330 -19.72 13.32 13.91
C GLU A 330 -19.45 11.83 13.68
N ASN A 331 -19.15 11.40 12.45
CA ASN A 331 -19.05 9.98 12.10
C ASN A 331 -17.61 9.55 11.73
N ARG A 332 -17.10 8.53 12.44
CA ARG A 332 -15.73 7.99 12.28
C ARG A 332 -15.53 7.21 10.98
N ASP A 333 -16.57 6.56 10.49
CA ASP A 333 -16.46 5.68 9.32
C ASP A 333 -16.19 6.51 8.05
N VAL A 334 -16.77 7.70 7.99
CA VAL A 334 -16.56 8.66 6.91
C VAL A 334 -15.08 9.07 6.84
N LEU A 335 -14.43 9.26 7.99
CA LEU A 335 -13.04 9.65 8.10
C LEU A 335 -12.08 8.55 7.63
N VAL A 336 -12.40 7.28 7.90
CA VAL A 336 -11.64 6.12 7.39
C VAL A 336 -11.70 6.08 5.87
N ILE A 337 -12.89 6.27 5.30
CA ILE A 337 -13.10 6.29 3.84
C ILE A 337 -12.32 7.43 3.18
N TYR A 338 -12.32 8.65 3.76
CA TYR A 338 -11.53 9.76 3.22
C TYR A 338 -10.05 9.46 3.18
N ASN A 339 -9.49 8.92 4.27
CA ASN A 339 -8.08 8.57 4.31
C ASN A 339 -7.74 7.53 3.23
N GLY A 340 -8.57 6.49 3.09
CA GLY A 340 -8.42 5.50 2.02
C GLY A 340 -8.45 6.13 0.62
N MET A 341 -9.38 7.05 0.38
CA MET A 341 -9.46 7.80 -0.89
C MET A 341 -8.20 8.65 -1.14
N LEU A 342 -7.65 9.32 -0.13
CA LEU A 342 -6.43 10.11 -0.28
C LEU A 342 -5.23 9.26 -0.68
N PHE A 343 -5.05 8.08 -0.09
CA PHE A 343 -4.02 7.14 -0.51
C PHE A 343 -4.23 6.67 -1.96
N ALA A 344 -5.47 6.39 -2.36
CA ALA A 344 -5.80 6.03 -3.74
C ALA A 344 -5.49 7.16 -4.73
N VAL A 345 -5.82 8.41 -4.38
CA VAL A 345 -5.51 9.60 -5.20
C VAL A 345 -4.01 9.81 -5.31
N VAL A 346 -3.24 9.68 -4.23
CA VAL A 346 -1.77 9.79 -4.28
C VAL A 346 -1.15 8.69 -5.14
N ALA A 347 -1.60 7.44 -4.99
CA ALA A 347 -1.17 6.32 -5.82
C ALA A 347 -1.47 6.57 -7.31
N LEU A 348 -2.66 7.08 -7.62
CA LEU A 348 -3.06 7.49 -8.97
C LEU A 348 -2.17 8.62 -9.50
N LEU A 349 -1.90 9.66 -8.72
CA LEU A 349 -1.05 10.78 -9.13
C LEU A 349 0.36 10.31 -9.46
N VAL A 350 0.91 9.40 -8.65
CA VAL A 350 2.19 8.73 -8.93
C VAL A 350 2.08 7.96 -10.25
N GLY A 351 1.13 7.03 -10.38
CA GLY A 351 0.98 6.16 -11.56
C GLY A 351 0.63 6.88 -12.87
N ALA A 352 -0.11 7.99 -12.80
CA ALA A 352 -0.48 8.80 -13.97
C ALA A 352 0.70 9.66 -14.47
N THR A 353 1.69 9.95 -13.61
CA THR A 353 2.87 10.74 -13.96
C THR A 353 3.82 9.91 -14.85
N PRO A 354 4.18 10.39 -16.06
CA PRO A 354 5.04 9.63 -16.97
C PRO A 354 6.50 9.57 -16.48
N VAL A 355 7.20 8.47 -16.80
CA VAL A 355 8.65 8.34 -16.52
C VAL A 355 9.50 9.06 -17.57
N SER A 356 9.01 9.14 -18.81
CA SER A 356 9.62 9.93 -19.89
C SER A 356 8.56 10.70 -20.68
N LEU A 357 8.94 11.88 -21.18
CA LEU A 357 8.13 12.67 -22.12
C LEU A 357 8.55 12.47 -23.58
N SER A 358 9.56 11.62 -23.86
CA SER A 358 10.12 11.43 -25.20
C SER A 358 9.09 11.01 -26.25
N GLU A 359 8.07 10.26 -25.84
CA GLU A 359 7.02 9.75 -26.73
C GLU A 359 5.68 10.51 -26.60
N VAL A 360 5.60 11.50 -25.70
CA VAL A 360 4.34 12.20 -25.39
C VAL A 360 4.24 13.49 -26.18
N SER A 361 3.14 13.68 -26.93
CA SER A 361 2.92 14.92 -27.68
C SER A 361 2.90 16.14 -26.75
N PRO A 362 3.42 17.32 -27.16
CA PRO A 362 3.47 18.51 -26.32
C PRO A 362 2.09 18.97 -25.82
N ARG A 363 1.03 18.72 -26.59
CA ARG A 363 -0.36 19.01 -26.20
C ARG A 363 -0.83 18.07 -25.09
N LEU A 364 -0.60 16.77 -25.24
CA LEU A 364 -0.98 15.78 -24.23
C LEU A 364 -0.22 15.98 -22.92
N ALA A 365 1.09 16.29 -22.99
CA ALA A 365 1.90 16.59 -21.82
C ALA A 365 1.36 17.79 -21.02
N ARG A 366 0.84 18.81 -21.71
CA ARG A 366 0.22 19.98 -21.08
C ARG A 366 -1.08 19.63 -20.36
N TRP A 367 -1.98 18.90 -21.02
CA TRP A 367 -3.24 18.47 -20.42
C TRP A 367 -3.03 17.51 -19.24
N LEU A 368 -2.06 16.61 -19.34
CA LEU A 368 -1.69 15.71 -18.25
C LEU A 368 -1.18 16.48 -17.04
N ARG A 369 -0.29 17.46 -17.25
CA ARG A 369 0.17 18.35 -16.17
C ARG A 369 -1.00 19.09 -15.52
N LEU A 370 -1.91 19.66 -16.30
CA LEU A 370 -3.09 20.35 -15.79
C LEU A 370 -4.00 19.42 -14.98
N GLY A 371 -4.25 18.20 -15.46
CA GLY A 371 -5.03 17.19 -14.76
C GLY A 371 -4.41 16.80 -13.42
N ILE A 372 -3.10 16.54 -13.40
CA ILE A 372 -2.35 16.22 -12.17
C ILE A 372 -2.44 17.37 -11.16
N VAL A 373 -2.25 18.62 -11.61
CA VAL A 373 -2.34 19.80 -10.74
C VAL A 373 -3.76 19.99 -10.21
N ALA A 374 -4.79 19.82 -11.04
CA ALA A 374 -6.18 19.97 -10.63
C ALA A 374 -6.58 18.91 -9.60
N VAL A 375 -6.25 17.63 -9.85
CA VAL A 375 -6.50 16.55 -8.90
C VAL A 375 -5.73 16.77 -7.60
N ALA A 376 -4.45 17.18 -7.66
CA ALA A 376 -3.67 17.47 -6.46
C ALA A 376 -4.23 18.65 -5.65
N ALA A 377 -4.74 19.70 -6.30
CA ALA A 377 -5.36 20.84 -5.64
C ALA A 377 -6.67 20.46 -4.95
N LEU A 378 -7.56 19.72 -5.62
CA LEU A 378 -8.79 19.23 -5.01
C LEU A 378 -8.52 18.26 -3.86
N ALA A 379 -7.57 17.34 -4.06
CA ALA A 379 -7.15 16.40 -3.02
C ALA A 379 -6.61 17.15 -1.79
N LEU A 380 -5.82 18.21 -1.99
CA LEU A 380 -5.30 19.03 -0.89
C LEU A 380 -6.44 19.69 -0.09
N ILE A 381 -7.46 20.24 -0.77
CA ILE A 381 -8.64 20.82 -0.11
C ILE A 381 -9.35 19.75 0.73
N VAL A 382 -9.59 18.58 0.16
CA VAL A 382 -10.22 17.45 0.87
C VAL A 382 -9.35 16.98 2.04
N SER A 383 -8.02 16.93 1.89
CA SER A 383 -7.11 16.57 2.98
C SER A 383 -7.12 17.58 4.12
N LEU A 384 -7.15 18.89 3.83
CA LEU A 384 -7.24 19.93 4.86
C LEU A 384 -8.55 19.83 5.63
N TYR A 385 -9.65 19.56 4.92
CA TYR A 385 -10.96 19.34 5.52
C TYR A 385 -10.98 18.09 6.41
N ALA A 386 -10.44 16.96 5.93
CA ALA A 386 -10.33 15.74 6.70
C ALA A 386 -9.46 15.93 7.95
N LEU A 387 -8.30 16.59 7.81
CA LEU A 387 -7.42 16.91 8.93
C LEU A 387 -8.12 17.77 9.98
N ALA A 388 -8.87 18.80 9.55
CA ALA A 388 -9.65 19.64 10.47
C ALA A 388 -10.67 18.81 11.27
N ALA A 389 -11.37 17.87 10.63
CA ALA A 389 -12.29 16.98 11.32
C ALA A 389 -11.58 16.05 12.33
N ILE A 390 -10.41 15.48 11.98
CA ILE A 390 -9.66 14.63 12.93
C ILE A 390 -9.16 15.46 14.13
N LEU A 391 -8.64 16.66 13.87
CA LEU A 391 -8.14 17.56 14.92
C LEU A 391 -9.26 18.04 15.84
N TYR A 392 -10.42 18.40 15.29
CA TYR A 392 -11.60 18.79 16.08
C TYR A 392 -12.02 17.66 17.03
N ARG A 393 -12.14 16.43 16.50
CA ARG A 393 -12.47 15.27 17.33
C ARG A 393 -11.40 14.95 18.36
N THR A 394 -10.13 15.13 18.00
CA THR A 394 -9.01 14.91 18.93
C THR A 394 -8.94 15.98 20.01
N ALA A 395 -9.46 17.18 19.77
CA ALA A 395 -9.53 18.26 20.75
C ALA A 395 -10.74 18.10 21.69
N LEU A 396 -11.85 17.56 21.21
CA LEU A 396 -13.03 17.26 22.03
C LEU A 396 -12.89 15.96 22.83
N ASP A 397 -12.33 14.94 22.21
CA ASP A 397 -12.07 13.66 22.86
C ASP A 397 -10.58 13.59 23.29
N ARG A 398 -10.08 12.37 23.48
CA ARG A 398 -8.66 12.07 23.68
C ARG A 398 -7.93 11.75 22.37
N LEU A 399 -6.62 12.00 22.38
CA LEU A 399 -5.72 11.46 21.35
C LEU A 399 -5.66 9.94 21.49
N THR A 400 -5.95 9.21 20.42
CA THR A 400 -5.83 7.75 20.37
C THR A 400 -4.73 7.33 19.38
N PRO A 401 -4.20 6.10 19.48
CA PRO A 401 -3.14 5.64 18.58
C PRO A 401 -3.55 5.71 17.09
N ASN A 402 -4.81 5.36 16.79
CA ASN A 402 -5.39 5.44 15.45
C ASN A 402 -5.46 6.90 14.97
N ARG A 403 -5.94 7.81 15.83
CA ARG A 403 -6.02 9.24 15.50
C ARG A 403 -4.64 9.83 15.25
N LEU A 404 -3.65 9.49 16.07
CA LEU A 404 -2.26 9.92 15.88
C LEU A 404 -1.73 9.43 14.51
N ALA A 405 -1.91 8.15 14.20
CA ALA A 405 -1.51 7.58 12.91
C ALA A 405 -2.15 8.32 11.72
N PHE A 406 -3.47 8.53 11.78
CA PHE A 406 -4.21 9.27 10.75
C PHE A 406 -3.79 10.74 10.63
N ILE A 407 -3.56 11.43 11.75
CA ILE A 407 -3.07 12.81 11.73
C ILE A 407 -1.72 12.88 11.00
N GLY A 408 -0.78 12.00 11.35
CA GLY A 408 0.54 11.99 10.70
C GLY A 408 0.48 11.70 9.21
N TRP A 409 -0.33 10.72 8.77
CA TRP A 409 -0.53 10.46 7.34
C TRP A 409 -1.18 11.64 6.60
N ASN A 410 -2.16 12.31 7.20
CA ASN A 410 -2.76 13.51 6.61
C ASN A 410 -1.74 14.64 6.48
N VAL A 411 -0.93 14.87 7.50
CA VAL A 411 0.14 15.88 7.46
C VAL A 411 1.15 15.57 6.35
N ILE A 412 1.56 14.31 6.20
CA ILE A 412 2.45 13.89 5.12
C ILE A 412 1.80 14.12 3.75
N ASN A 413 0.53 13.74 3.57
CA ASN A 413 -0.20 13.96 2.32
C ASN A 413 -0.35 15.45 1.98
N ILE A 414 -0.74 16.27 2.96
CA ILE A 414 -0.87 17.71 2.79
C ILE A 414 0.48 18.32 2.40
N ALA A 415 1.56 17.93 3.07
CA ALA A 415 2.91 18.39 2.74
C ALA A 415 3.34 17.96 1.32
N LEU A 416 3.11 16.69 0.96
CA LEU A 416 3.38 16.17 -0.38
C LEU A 416 2.62 16.92 -1.47
N LEU A 417 1.30 17.06 -1.32
CA LEU A 417 0.43 17.75 -2.28
C LEU A 417 0.78 19.24 -2.38
N SER A 418 1.08 19.89 -1.25
CA SER A 418 1.52 21.29 -1.23
C SER A 418 2.86 21.47 -1.94
N LEU A 419 3.85 20.61 -1.68
CA LEU A 419 5.13 20.62 -2.38
C LEU A 419 4.95 20.40 -3.88
N LEU A 420 4.09 19.45 -4.27
CA LEU A 420 3.74 19.19 -5.66
C LEU A 420 3.20 20.46 -6.33
N LEU A 421 2.20 21.12 -5.74
CA LEU A 421 1.59 22.33 -6.29
C LEU A 421 2.57 23.51 -6.34
N ILE A 422 3.38 23.72 -5.29
CA ILE A 422 4.39 24.78 -5.25
C ILE A 422 5.43 24.60 -6.36
N PHE A 423 5.93 23.38 -6.54
CA PHE A 423 6.87 23.08 -7.62
C PHE A 423 6.23 23.24 -8.99
N GLN A 424 4.97 22.84 -9.16
CA GLN A 424 4.26 23.03 -10.42
C GLN A 424 4.00 24.51 -10.74
N ALA A 425 3.79 25.37 -9.74
CA ALA A 425 3.59 26.81 -9.93
C ALA A 425 4.90 27.55 -10.26
N ARG A 426 6.02 27.16 -9.67
CA ARG A 426 7.31 27.89 -9.79
C ARG A 426 8.16 27.50 -11.00
N VAL A 427 7.86 26.38 -11.68
CA VAL A 427 8.76 25.78 -12.68
C VAL A 427 8.29 26.05 -14.12
N LYS A 428 9.25 26.43 -14.98
CA LYS A 428 9.07 26.60 -16.43
C LYS A 428 8.60 25.29 -17.09
N ALA A 429 7.78 25.38 -18.14
CA ALA A 429 7.08 24.25 -18.76
C ALA A 429 7.96 23.07 -19.24
N GLY A 430 9.28 23.25 -19.41
CA GLY A 430 10.20 22.18 -19.79
C GLY A 430 10.79 21.35 -18.64
N GLN A 431 10.69 21.80 -17.39
CA GLN A 431 11.36 21.15 -16.25
C GLN A 431 10.40 20.62 -15.18
N TRP A 432 9.09 20.67 -15.39
CA TRP A 432 8.10 20.33 -14.36
C TRP A 432 8.19 18.88 -13.85
N LEU A 433 8.70 17.95 -14.66
CA LEU A 433 8.72 16.52 -14.35
C LEU A 433 9.79 16.12 -13.30
N PRO A 434 11.09 16.51 -13.44
CA PRO A 434 12.08 16.29 -12.39
C PRO A 434 11.67 16.80 -10.99
N TRP A 435 10.92 17.90 -10.93
CA TRP A 435 10.44 18.44 -9.67
C TRP A 435 9.28 17.63 -9.07
N LEU A 436 8.43 17.00 -9.88
CA LEU A 436 7.47 16.00 -9.36
C LEU A 436 8.18 14.82 -8.72
N TYR A 437 9.23 14.31 -9.36
CA TYR A 437 10.00 13.19 -8.81
C TYR A 437 10.59 13.52 -7.45
N ARG A 438 11.04 14.77 -7.26
CA ARG A 438 11.50 15.27 -5.96
C ARG A 438 10.39 15.29 -4.92
N ALA A 439 9.19 15.78 -5.25
CA ALA A 439 8.05 15.78 -4.33
C ALA A 439 7.68 14.36 -3.90
N TYR A 440 7.48 13.44 -4.85
CA TYR A 440 7.16 12.05 -4.55
C TYR A 440 8.27 11.35 -3.75
N SER A 441 9.54 11.61 -4.08
CA SER A 441 10.68 11.07 -3.33
C SER A 441 10.76 11.57 -1.89
N ALA A 442 10.39 12.82 -1.63
CA ALA A 442 10.35 13.36 -0.28
C ALA A 442 9.18 12.75 0.51
N GLY A 443 8.01 12.63 -0.13
CA GLY A 443 6.83 12.00 0.46
C GLY A 443 7.10 10.55 0.89
N THR A 444 7.75 9.75 0.06
CA THR A 444 8.03 8.34 0.38
C THR A 444 8.99 8.16 1.54
N ILE A 445 9.98 9.05 1.68
CA ILE A 445 10.84 9.09 2.87
C ILE A 445 10.02 9.45 4.11
N ALA A 446 9.18 10.48 4.03
CA ALA A 446 8.33 10.88 5.14
C ALA A 446 7.38 9.75 5.59
N TYR A 447 6.80 9.02 4.63
CA TYR A 447 6.00 7.82 4.89
C TYR A 447 6.80 6.72 5.59
N GLY A 448 8.01 6.42 5.10
CA GLY A 448 8.88 5.41 5.73
C GLY A 448 9.27 5.79 7.16
N VAL A 449 9.67 7.04 7.39
CA VAL A 449 10.02 7.54 8.73
C VAL A 449 8.83 7.48 9.68
N TRP A 450 7.66 7.94 9.23
CA TRP A 450 6.44 7.91 10.05
C TRP A 450 6.00 6.49 10.40
N THR A 451 6.17 5.55 9.46
CA THR A 451 5.92 4.13 9.72
C THR A 451 6.81 3.59 10.84
N VAL A 452 8.11 3.93 10.83
CA VAL A 452 9.04 3.54 11.89
C VAL A 452 8.64 4.19 13.23
N VAL A 453 8.27 5.47 13.21
CA VAL A 453 7.79 6.17 14.41
C VAL A 453 6.56 5.48 14.99
N LEU A 454 5.58 5.09 14.17
CA LEU A 454 4.37 4.42 14.66
C LEU A 454 4.67 3.03 15.22
N ILE A 455 5.55 2.26 14.58
CA ILE A 455 5.93 0.93 15.09
C ILE A 455 6.59 1.07 16.46
N LEU A 456 7.53 2.01 16.60
CA LEU A 456 8.34 2.14 17.80
C LEU A 456 7.63 2.90 18.92
N ALA A 457 7.03 4.05 18.64
CA ALA A 457 6.57 4.99 19.66
C ALA A 457 5.17 4.68 20.23
N LEU A 458 4.26 4.08 19.45
CA LEU A 458 2.87 3.88 19.90
C LEU A 458 2.76 3.13 21.23
N PRO A 459 3.48 2.01 21.48
CA PRO A 459 3.42 1.32 22.77
C PRO A 459 3.82 2.19 23.94
N TRP A 460 4.84 3.04 23.78
CA TRP A 460 5.35 3.90 24.86
C TRP A 460 4.49 5.14 25.09
N LEU A 461 3.82 5.63 24.04
CA LEU A 461 2.96 6.81 24.14
C LEU A 461 1.59 6.51 24.75
N PHE A 462 1.08 5.29 24.60
CA PHE A 462 -0.29 4.95 24.96
C PHE A 462 -0.44 3.70 25.83
N GLY A 463 0.59 2.85 25.90
CA GLY A 463 0.50 1.53 26.53
C GLY A 463 1.18 1.40 27.89
N ILE A 464 2.01 2.36 28.31
CA ILE A 464 2.78 2.30 29.55
C ILE A 464 2.21 3.34 30.52
N ASP A 465 2.00 2.95 31.79
CA ASP A 465 1.40 3.72 32.89
C ASP A 465 -0.15 3.82 32.94
N GLN A 466 -0.90 2.72 32.70
CA GLN A 466 -2.36 2.66 32.93
C GLN A 466 -2.78 1.80 34.14
N GLY A 467 -2.01 1.80 35.23
CA GLY A 467 -2.28 0.93 36.39
C GLY A 467 -3.69 1.07 37.00
N THR A 468 -4.31 2.26 36.91
CA THR A 468 -5.70 2.48 37.36
C THR A 468 -6.73 1.87 36.41
N THR A 469 -6.52 1.95 35.09
CA THR A 469 -7.41 1.37 34.07
C THR A 469 -7.26 -0.15 33.98
N GLU A 470 -6.06 -0.69 34.19
CA GLU A 470 -5.80 -2.14 34.17
C GLU A 470 -6.54 -2.89 35.29
N ALA A 471 -6.81 -2.21 36.41
CA ALA A 471 -7.59 -2.76 37.51
C ALA A 471 -9.11 -2.79 37.24
N LEU A 472 -9.59 -2.08 36.21
CA LEU A 472 -11.01 -2.02 35.88
C LEU A 472 -11.47 -3.27 35.09
N PRO A 473 -12.76 -3.63 35.14
CA PRO A 473 -13.33 -4.68 34.28
C PRO A 473 -13.13 -4.36 32.80
N PRO A 474 -12.91 -5.33 31.90
CA PRO A 474 -12.62 -5.03 30.50
C PRO A 474 -13.77 -4.39 29.74
N SER A 475 -15.02 -4.60 30.16
CA SER A 475 -16.18 -3.85 29.63
C SER A 475 -16.00 -2.35 29.87
N VAL A 476 -15.49 -2.00 31.05
CA VAL A 476 -15.13 -0.63 31.43
C VAL A 476 -13.84 -0.20 30.73
N GLN A 477 -12.82 -1.06 30.61
CA GLN A 477 -11.62 -0.74 29.84
C GLN A 477 -11.95 -0.42 28.38
N SER A 478 -12.85 -1.17 27.74
CA SER A 478 -13.30 -0.86 26.37
C SER A 478 -14.06 0.46 26.31
N ILE A 479 -14.90 0.77 27.30
CA ILE A 479 -15.60 2.05 27.37
C ILE A 479 -14.62 3.20 27.54
N VAL A 480 -13.72 3.12 28.53
CA VAL A 480 -12.62 4.07 28.74
C VAL A 480 -11.79 4.22 27.47
N TYR A 481 -11.67 3.13 26.72
CA TYR A 481 -10.86 3.15 25.53
C TYR A 481 -11.56 3.80 24.32
N GLU A 482 -12.85 3.57 24.17
CA GLU A 482 -13.66 4.01 23.03
C GLU A 482 -14.29 5.39 23.20
N HIS A 483 -14.60 5.78 24.43
CA HIS A 483 -15.30 7.01 24.78
C HIS A 483 -14.35 7.99 25.49
N ALA A 484 -14.61 9.28 25.32
CA ALA A 484 -13.92 10.33 26.05
C ALA A 484 -14.61 10.58 27.40
N ASP A 485 -13.87 11.16 28.34
CA ASP A 485 -14.47 11.67 29.58
C ASP A 485 -15.47 12.80 29.26
N PRO A 486 -16.58 12.91 30.01
CA PRO A 486 -16.94 12.09 31.18
C PRO A 486 -17.53 10.72 30.80
N ILE A 487 -17.05 9.65 31.45
CA ILE A 487 -17.59 8.29 31.26
C ILE A 487 -18.67 8.03 32.30
N ILE A 488 -19.91 7.86 31.83
CA ILE A 488 -21.05 7.64 32.71
C ILE A 488 -21.50 6.19 32.59
N LEU A 489 -21.55 5.50 33.73
CA LEU A 489 -21.88 4.08 33.82
C LEU A 489 -23.22 3.88 34.53
N LYS A 490 -23.98 2.90 34.04
CA LYS A 490 -25.21 2.41 34.64
C LYS A 490 -25.30 0.90 34.43
N CYS A 491 -26.00 0.20 35.31
CA CYS A 491 -26.41 -1.18 35.03
C CYS A 491 -27.94 -1.28 35.01
N ALA A 492 -28.47 -2.28 34.29
CA ALA A 492 -29.90 -2.37 34.01
C ALA A 492 -30.77 -2.57 35.26
N ASP A 493 -30.25 -3.29 36.26
CA ASP A 493 -30.99 -3.63 37.49
C ASP A 493 -30.88 -2.55 38.58
N SER A 494 -30.14 -1.45 38.32
CA SER A 494 -29.91 -0.36 39.27
C SER A 494 -30.54 0.95 38.82
N PRO A 495 -31.24 1.70 39.69
CA PRO A 495 -31.68 3.05 39.37
C PRO A 495 -30.52 4.06 39.37
N HIS A 496 -29.38 3.73 40.00
CA HIS A 496 -28.27 4.64 40.22
C HIS A 496 -27.40 4.85 38.97
N ILE A 497 -26.72 6.00 38.91
CA ILE A 497 -25.84 6.41 37.81
C ILE A 497 -24.50 6.83 38.42
N TYR A 498 -23.41 6.44 37.79
CA TYR A 498 -22.07 6.69 38.30
C TYR A 498 -21.21 7.37 37.23
N LEU A 499 -20.41 8.35 37.64
CA LEU A 499 -19.30 8.87 36.86
C LEU A 499 -18.06 8.01 37.16
N LEU A 500 -17.38 7.52 36.12
CA LEU A 500 -16.06 6.91 36.27
C LEU A 500 -15.00 8.02 36.20
N GLU A 501 -14.20 8.16 37.25
CA GLU A 501 -13.12 9.16 37.32
C GLU A 501 -11.94 8.56 38.10
N ASP A 502 -10.72 8.66 37.58
CA ASP A 502 -9.48 8.14 38.19
C ASP A 502 -9.51 6.66 38.62
N GLY A 503 -10.35 5.85 37.96
CA GLY A 503 -10.54 4.42 38.28
C GLY A 503 -11.56 4.14 39.39
N GLU A 504 -12.24 5.18 39.89
CA GLU A 504 -13.30 5.07 40.90
C GLU A 504 -14.68 5.37 40.30
N LYS A 505 -15.72 4.70 40.80
CA LYS A 505 -17.12 5.02 40.50
C LYS A 505 -17.65 6.04 41.52
N ARG A 506 -18.05 7.21 41.02
CA ARG A 506 -18.61 8.31 41.80
C ARG A 506 -20.11 8.38 41.57
N TRP A 507 -20.91 8.11 42.60
CA TRP A 507 -22.37 8.14 42.47
C TRP A 507 -22.90 9.55 42.21
N ILE A 508 -23.75 9.70 41.19
CA ILE A 508 -24.52 10.92 40.93
C ILE A 508 -25.88 10.78 41.61
N ASP A 509 -26.13 11.64 42.60
CA ASP A 509 -27.23 11.46 43.55
C ASP A 509 -28.63 11.62 42.94
N THR A 510 -28.78 12.60 42.03
CA THR A 510 -30.05 12.99 41.44
C THR A 510 -29.92 13.29 39.94
N ILE A 511 -31.06 13.24 39.25
CA ILE A 511 -31.16 13.63 37.83
C ILE A 511 -30.93 15.14 37.65
N GLU A 512 -31.25 15.95 38.66
CA GLU A 512 -30.96 17.39 38.64
C GLU A 512 -29.44 17.60 38.63
N THR A 513 -28.70 16.97 39.54
CA THR A 513 -27.23 16.98 39.54
C THR A 513 -26.64 16.48 38.22
N PHE A 514 -27.22 15.43 37.62
CA PHE A 514 -26.81 14.92 36.32
C PHE A 514 -26.95 15.98 35.21
N ASN A 515 -28.11 16.64 35.13
CA ASN A 515 -28.39 17.66 34.11
C ASN A 515 -27.58 18.94 34.35
N ASP A 516 -27.43 19.37 35.60
CA ASP A 516 -26.68 20.58 35.98
C ASP A 516 -25.18 20.46 35.66
N ARG A 517 -24.65 19.23 35.71
CA ARG A 517 -23.28 18.92 35.26
C ARG A 517 -23.15 18.85 33.73
N GLY A 518 -24.24 19.06 32.99
CA GLY A 518 -24.27 19.03 31.53
C GLY A 518 -24.19 17.64 30.93
N TYR A 519 -24.42 16.58 31.71
CA TYR A 519 -24.41 15.22 31.22
C TYR A 519 -25.66 14.92 30.40
N VAL A 520 -25.51 14.06 29.38
CA VAL A 520 -26.59 13.71 28.46
C VAL A 520 -26.88 12.22 28.55
N TRP A 521 -28.17 11.85 28.59
CA TRP A 521 -28.60 10.45 28.73
C TRP A 521 -28.11 9.52 27.62
N ARG A 522 -27.84 10.06 26.42
CA ARG A 522 -27.30 9.28 25.29
C ARG A 522 -25.88 8.78 25.57
N ASP A 523 -25.14 9.44 26.45
CA ASP A 523 -23.74 9.13 26.73
C ASP A 523 -23.59 8.12 27.89
N VAL A 524 -24.71 7.72 28.51
CA VAL A 524 -24.76 6.71 29.57
C VAL A 524 -24.50 5.32 28.98
N GLN A 525 -23.42 4.70 29.42
CA GLN A 525 -23.00 3.37 29.01
C GLN A 525 -23.55 2.31 29.97
N PHE A 526 -24.22 1.31 29.41
CA PHE A 526 -24.75 0.20 30.18
C PHE A 526 -23.74 -0.94 30.28
N ILE A 527 -23.43 -1.35 31.52
CA ILE A 527 -22.55 -2.49 31.81
C ILE A 527 -23.26 -3.50 32.72
N ALA A 528 -22.67 -4.70 32.87
CA ALA A 528 -23.15 -5.69 33.82
C ALA A 528 -23.05 -5.15 35.25
N CYS A 529 -24.04 -5.42 36.10
CA CYS A 529 -24.00 -4.94 37.49
C CYS A 529 -22.82 -5.52 38.27
N ASP A 530 -22.39 -6.75 37.96
CA ASP A 530 -21.20 -7.36 38.59
C ASP A 530 -19.91 -6.60 38.23
N ASP A 531 -19.76 -6.17 36.97
CA ASP A 531 -18.65 -5.33 36.56
C ASP A 531 -18.71 -3.97 37.28
N LEU A 532 -19.89 -3.33 37.33
CA LEU A 532 -20.05 -2.05 38.01
C LEU A 532 -19.75 -2.13 39.52
N ARG A 533 -20.13 -3.23 40.20
CA ARG A 533 -19.81 -3.46 41.62
C ARG A 533 -18.31 -3.60 41.86
N SER A 534 -17.58 -4.18 40.92
CA SER A 534 -16.14 -4.45 41.08
C SER A 534 -15.25 -3.21 40.95
N ILE A 535 -15.79 -2.09 40.46
CA ILE A 535 -15.09 -0.81 40.42
C ILE A 535 -15.03 -0.20 41.84
N PRO A 536 -13.87 0.29 42.32
CA PRO A 536 -13.77 0.98 43.61
C PRO A 536 -14.73 2.17 43.75
N ASP A 537 -15.27 2.39 44.94
CA ASP A 537 -16.17 3.51 45.23
C ASP A 537 -15.38 4.80 45.51
N GLY A 538 -15.71 5.86 44.78
CA GLY A 538 -15.16 7.20 44.98
C GLY A 538 -16.12 8.14 45.70
N THR A 539 -15.73 9.41 45.83
CA THR A 539 -16.57 10.44 46.49
C THR A 539 -17.82 10.73 45.65
N SER A 540 -19.02 10.67 46.23
CA SER A 540 -20.28 10.97 45.54
C SER A 540 -20.35 12.40 44.97
N ILE A 541 -21.32 12.63 44.10
CA ILE A 541 -21.58 13.89 43.41
C ILE A 541 -23.04 14.28 43.70
N PRO A 542 -23.27 15.35 44.49
CA PRO A 542 -22.29 16.16 45.23
C PRO A 542 -21.67 15.39 46.42
N ALA A 543 -20.56 15.91 46.98
CA ALA A 543 -19.75 15.19 47.97
C ALA A 543 -20.48 14.91 49.29
N ASP A 544 -21.54 15.65 49.59
CA ASP A 544 -22.42 15.52 50.75
C ASP A 544 -23.59 14.56 50.54
N ALA A 545 -23.74 13.96 49.34
CA ALA A 545 -24.80 13.00 49.03
C ALA A 545 -24.73 11.70 49.86
N GLY A 546 -23.58 11.43 50.51
CA GLY A 546 -23.35 10.22 51.30
C GLY A 546 -22.56 9.15 50.54
N LEU A 547 -22.56 7.91 51.04
CA LEU A 547 -21.83 6.80 50.41
C LEU A 547 -22.50 6.35 49.10
N PRO A 548 -21.72 5.98 48.06
CA PRO A 548 -22.26 5.40 46.84
C PRO A 548 -23.13 4.17 47.15
N PRO A 549 -24.39 4.12 46.69
CA PRO A 549 -25.19 2.92 46.79
C PRO A 549 -24.55 1.80 45.97
N GLN A 550 -24.82 0.54 46.32
CA GLN A 550 -24.36 -0.59 45.52
C GLN A 550 -25.35 -0.84 44.37
N PRO A 551 -24.86 -1.04 43.14
CA PRO A 551 -25.71 -1.22 41.96
C PRO A 551 -26.37 -2.60 41.84
#